data_AF-A0A432F869-F1
#
_entry.id   AF-A0A432F869-F1
#
_cell.length_a   1.000
_cell.length_b   1.000
_cell.length_c   1.000
_cell.angle_alpha   90.00
_cell.angle_beta   90.00
_cell.angle_gamma   90.00
#
_symmetry.space_group_name_H-M   'P 1'
#
loop_
_entity.id
_entity.type
_entity.pdbx_description
1 polymer ?
#
loop_
_entity_poly.entity_id
_entity_poly.type
_entity_poly.pdbx_seq_one_letter_code
_entity_poly.pdbx_strand_id
1 'polypeptide(L)' 'MRAKEVLEVLRISRPTLTRLVKRGEIKAKRLPNGRLDYDPESVYRYLLEKLGKEPE' A
#
# COMPACT_ATOMS: atom_id res chain seq x y z
N MET A 1 -6.44 -4.29 5.35
CA MET A 1 -6.46 -4.78 3.94
C MET A 1 -5.43 -5.87 3.75
N ARG A 2 -5.76 -6.93 3.01
CA ARG A 2 -4.81 -8.01 2.70
C ARG A 2 -3.84 -7.57 1.61
N ALA A 3 -2.65 -8.14 1.61
CA ALA A 3 -1.63 -7.88 0.58
C ALA A 3 -2.19 -8.03 -0.84
N LYS A 4 -3.01 -9.06 -1.11
CA LYS A 4 -3.60 -9.29 -2.43
C LYS A 4 -4.45 -8.10 -2.90
N GLU A 5 -5.33 -7.60 -2.03
CA GLU A 5 -6.22 -6.47 -2.33
C GLU A 5 -5.41 -5.20 -2.60
N VAL A 6 -4.36 -4.95 -1.82
CA VAL A 6 -3.49 -3.77 -2.03
C VAL A 6 -2.76 -3.84 -3.37
N LEU A 7 -2.29 -5.02 -3.77
CA LEU A 7 -1.63 -5.21 -5.07
C LEU A 7 -2.59 -4.97 -6.23
N GLU A 8 -3.85 -5.41 -6.10
CA GLU A 8 -4.90 -5.19 -7.10
C GLU A 8 -5.31 -3.72 -7.21
N VAL A 9 -5.45 -3.02 -6.07
CA VAL A 9 -5.82 -1.60 -6.00
C VAL A 9 -4.71 -0.70 -6.56
N LEU A 10 -3.47 -0.91 -6.13
CA LEU A 10 -2.34 -0.08 -6.54
C LEU A 10 -1.73 -0.51 -7.88
N ARG A 11 -2.09 -1.70 -8.39
CA ARG A 11 -1.49 -2.33 -9.58
C ARG A 11 0.05 -2.37 -9.54
N ILE A 12 0.61 -2.68 -8.37
CA ILE A 12 2.06 -2.78 -8.15
C ILE A 12 2.50 -4.21 -7.87
N SER A 13 3.81 -4.45 -7.98
CA SER A 13 4.42 -5.72 -7.59
C SER A 13 4.66 -5.80 -6.07
N ARG A 14 4.71 -7.04 -5.54
CA ARG A 14 5.04 -7.33 -4.13
C ARG A 14 6.34 -6.67 -3.63
N PRO A 15 7.47 -6.68 -4.37
CA PRO A 15 8.69 -6.00 -3.92
C PRO A 15 8.48 -4.48 -3.81
N THR A 16 7.69 -3.88 -4.69
CA THR A 16 7.33 -2.46 -4.60
C THR A 16 6.52 -2.19 -3.34
N LEU A 17 5.49 -3.00 -3.06
CA LEU A 17 4.68 -2.86 -1.85
C LEU A 17 5.55 -2.94 -0.57
N THR A 18 6.45 -3.91 -0.50
CA THR A 18 7.40 -4.03 0.64
C THR A 18 8.30 -2.80 0.76
N ARG A 19 8.77 -2.23 -0.36
CA ARG A 19 9.58 -1.01 -0.36
C ARG A 19 8.79 0.18 0.15
N LEU A 20 7.53 0.34 -0.23
CA LEU A 20 6.65 1.43 0.23
C LEU A 20 6.39 1.33 1.74
N VAL A 21 6.16 0.12 2.25
CA VAL A 21 6.04 -0.11 3.71
C VAL A 21 7.34 0.24 4.43
N LYS A 22 8.50 -0.19 3.91
CA LYS A 22 9.81 0.15 4.49
C LYS A 22 10.10 1.66 4.50
N ARG A 23 9.58 2.38 3.51
CA ARG A 23 9.71 3.85 3.41
C ARG A 23 8.70 4.61 4.28
N GLY A 24 7.71 3.91 4.84
CA GLY A 24 6.63 4.55 5.62
C GLY A 24 5.55 5.20 4.77
N GLU A 25 5.55 4.98 3.44
CA GLU A 25 4.54 5.50 2.51
C GLU A 25 3.21 4.75 2.69
N ILE A 26 3.26 3.46 3.04
CA ILE A 26 2.08 2.65 3.35
C ILE A 26 2.24 2.05 4.75
N LYS A 27 1.26 2.31 5.64
CA LYS A 27 1.24 1.68 6.96
C LYS A 27 0.77 0.23 6.83
N ALA A 28 1.52 -0.67 7.49
CA ALA A 28 1.14 -2.06 7.65
C ALA A 28 1.38 -2.50 9.09
N LYS A 29 0.47 -3.31 9.63
CA LYS A 29 0.57 -3.94 10.94
C LYS A 29 0.82 -5.42 10.76
N ARG A 30 1.71 -5.97 11.59
CA ARG A 30 1.91 -7.42 11.65
C ARG A 30 0.85 -8.01 12.58
N LEU A 31 0.02 -8.87 12.03
CA LEU A 31 -0.97 -9.62 12.79
C LEU A 31 -0.29 -10.74 13.59
N PRO A 32 -0.92 -11.23 14.68
CA PRO A 32 -0.38 -12.34 15.49
C PRO A 32 -0.23 -13.65 14.69
N ASN A 33 -0.94 -13.80 13.57
CA ASN A 33 -0.81 -14.91 12.63
C ASN A 33 0.36 -14.76 11.63
N GLY A 34 1.22 -13.75 11.81
CA GLY A 34 2.37 -13.47 10.95
C GLY A 34 2.03 -12.80 9.60
N ARG A 35 0.75 -12.59 9.28
CA ARG A 35 0.34 -11.85 8.08
C ARG A 35 0.49 -10.35 8.28
N LEU A 36 0.64 -9.63 7.18
CA LEU A 36 0.57 -8.17 7.18
C LEU A 36 -0.87 -7.73 6.87
N ASP A 37 -1.39 -6.86 7.72
CA ASP A 37 -2.62 -6.12 7.49
C ASP A 37 -2.27 -4.67 7.17
N TYR A 38 -2.65 -4.24 5.97
CA TYR A 38 -2.34 -2.91 5.45
C TYR A 38 -3.45 -1.94 5.83
N ASP A 39 -3.06 -0.72 6.18
CA ASP A 39 -3.99 0.34 6.48
C ASP A 39 -4.66 0.85 5.20
N PRO A 40 -5.99 0.71 5.04
CA PRO A 40 -6.68 1.11 3.81
C PRO A 40 -6.51 2.60 3.53
N GLU A 41 -6.57 3.44 4.55
CA GLU A 41 -6.45 4.89 4.41
C GLU A 41 -5.10 5.29 3.82
N SER A 42 -4.00 4.73 4.36
CA SER A 42 -2.66 4.94 3.79
C SER A 42 -2.55 4.46 2.35
N VAL A 43 -3.17 3.33 2.00
CA VAL A 43 -3.17 2.78 0.62
C VAL A 43 -3.92 3.70 -0.34
N TYR A 44 -5.13 4.13 0.00
CA TYR A 44 -5.91 5.03 -0.85
C TYR A 44 -5.29 6.42 -0.95
N ARG A 45 -4.70 6.94 0.14
CA ARG A 45 -3.94 8.18 0.11
C ARG A 45 -2.78 8.09 -0.87
N TYR A 46 -2.01 7.01 -0.82
CA TYR A 46 -0.92 6.78 -1.77
C TYR A 46 -1.43 6.72 -3.21
N LEU A 47 -2.56 6.04 -3.44
CA LEU A 47 -3.21 5.97 -4.76
C LEU A 47 -3.62 7.36 -5.25
N LEU A 48 -4.25 8.18 -4.40
CA LEU A 48 -4.65 9.55 -4.71
C LEU A 48 -3.43 10.46 -4.95
N GLU A 49 -2.36 10.34 -4.18
CA GLU A 49 -1.11 11.09 -4.40
C GLU A 49 -0.43 10.70 -5.72
N LYS A 50 -0.61 9.45 -6.18
CA LYS A 50 -0.14 8.99 -7.50
C LYS A 50 -1.03 9.42 -8.65
N LEU A 51 -2.35 9.41 -8.47
CA LEU A 51 -3.33 9.86 -9.46
C LEU A 51 -3.37 11.38 -9.59
N GLY A 52 -3.17 12.12 -8.49
CA GLY A 52 -3.18 13.58 -8.44
C GLY A 52 -1.85 14.24 -8.87
N LYS A 53 -0.88 13.46 -9.37
CA LYS A 53 0.38 13.97 -9.92
C LYS A 53 0.39 14.13 -11.46
N GLU A 54 -0.77 14.22 -12.07
CA GLU A 54 -0.98 14.95 -13.32
C GLU A 54 -2.17 15.90 -13.11
N PRO A 55 -1.88 17.19 -12.94
CA PRO A 55 -2.47 18.15 -13.86
C PRO A 55 -1.35 18.90 -14.61
N GLU A 56 -1.51 18.94 -15.94
CA GLU A 56 -0.87 19.76 -16.99
C GLU A 56 0.31 20.67 -16.61
#